data_AF-A0A0C2FXF5-F1
#
_entry.id   AF-A0A0C2FXF5-F1
#
_cell.length_a   1.000
_cell.length_b   1.000
_cell.length_c   1.000
_cell.angle_alpha   90.00
_cell.angle_beta   90.00
_cell.angle_gamma   90.00
#
_symmetry.space_group_name_H-M   'P 1'
#
loop_
_entity.id
_entity.type
_entity.pdbx_description
1 polymer ?
#
loop_
_entity_poly.entity_id
_entity_poly.type
_entity_poly.pdbx_seq_one_letter_code
_entity_poly.pdbx_strand_id
1 'polypeptide(L)'
;MKVDVHPNHYRDCLAERPSCLQKFVFSTGFHNAVTWTERLNLLEQWRNIASEYSHLNLTVYEDFSMYSDQLLSIVPVTQQTVFFALVCMLIVLTLFTPSPVTIVTSSCSVLSINLGELSK
;
A
#
# COMPACT_ATOMS: atom_id res chain seq x y z
N MET A 1 -8.14 10.03 -23.00
CA MET A 1 -6.77 10.32 -23.49
C MET A 1 -6.68 11.81 -23.78
N LYS A 2 -5.78 12.52 -23.09
CA LYS A 2 -5.51 13.95 -23.31
C LYS A 2 -4.04 14.11 -23.65
N VAL A 3 -3.74 14.79 -24.75
CA VAL A 3 -2.38 15.01 -25.24
C VAL A 3 -2.10 16.50 -25.13
N ASP A 4 -1.00 16.86 -24.49
CA ASP A 4 -0.60 18.26 -24.36
C ASP A 4 0.47 18.58 -25.40
N VAL A 5 0.08 19.44 -26.36
CA VAL A 5 0.95 19.97 -27.41
C VAL A 5 1.35 21.39 -27.04
N HIS A 6 2.64 21.66 -26.94
CA HIS A 6 3.12 23.02 -26.68
C HIS A 6 2.83 23.93 -27.90
N PRO A 7 2.28 25.14 -27.72
CA PRO A 7 1.82 25.98 -28.83
C PRO A 7 2.91 26.32 -29.87
N ASN A 8 4.17 26.37 -29.46
CA ASN A 8 5.32 26.61 -30.35
C ASN A 8 5.70 25.41 -31.25
N HIS A 9 5.15 24.21 -31.02
CA HIS A 9 5.49 22.99 -31.77
C HIS A 9 4.34 22.46 -32.65
N TYR A 10 3.28 23.27 -32.85
CA TYR A 10 2.14 22.88 -33.69
C TYR A 10 2.54 22.49 -35.13
N ARG A 11 3.49 23.21 -35.73
CA ARG A 11 3.99 22.89 -37.08
C ARG A 11 4.76 21.57 -37.15
N ASP A 12 5.44 21.19 -36.06
CA ASP A 12 6.14 19.91 -35.96
C ASP A 12 5.16 18.74 -35.82
N CYS A 13 3.97 18.96 -35.24
CA CYS A 13 2.90 17.97 -35.21
C CYS A 13 2.30 17.67 -36.59
N LEU A 14 2.14 18.70 -37.42
CA LEU A 14 1.69 18.52 -38.81
C LEU A 14 2.72 17.77 -39.67
N ALA A 15 3.99 17.78 -39.26
CA ALA A 15 5.09 17.12 -39.94
C ALA A 15 5.49 15.78 -39.28
N GLU A 16 4.67 15.25 -38.36
CA GLU A 16 4.91 14.00 -37.62
C GLU A 16 6.31 13.89 -36.98
N ARG A 17 6.86 15.02 -36.52
CA ARG A 17 8.18 15.05 -35.89
C ARG A 17 8.10 14.61 -34.42
N PRO A 18 9.16 13.98 -33.88
CA PRO A 18 9.20 13.53 -32.48
C PRO A 18 9.12 14.69 -31.46
N SER A 19 9.39 15.94 -31.87
CA SER A 19 9.25 17.14 -31.03
C SER A 19 7.79 17.55 -30.75
N CYS A 20 6.82 16.98 -31.47
CA CYS A 20 5.40 17.28 -31.34
C CYS A 20 4.80 16.86 -29.99
N LEU A 21 5.14 15.65 -29.52
CA LEU A 21 4.52 15.02 -28.37
C LEU A 21 5.42 15.14 -27.14
N GLN A 22 5.08 16.07 -26.24
CA GLN A 22 5.87 16.31 -25.03
C GLN A 22 5.35 15.50 -23.83
N LYS A 23 4.01 15.46 -23.66
CA LYS A 23 3.34 14.77 -22.55
C LYS A 23 1.98 14.25 -23.02
N PHE A 24 1.60 13.08 -22.52
CA PHE A 24 0.28 12.51 -22.76
C PHE A 24 -0.25 11.86 -21.49
N VAL A 25 -1.57 11.91 -21.33
CA VAL A 25 -2.31 11.25 -20.25
C VAL A 25 -3.30 10.29 -20.88
N PHE A 26 -3.22 9.03 -20.50
CA PHE A 26 -4.24 8.04 -20.77
C PHE A 26 -4.92 7.67 -19.46
N SER A 27 -6.21 7.39 -19.54
CA SER A 27 -7.00 6.90 -18.41
C SER A 27 -7.57 5.57 -18.83
N THR A 28 -7.46 4.59 -17.95
CA THR A 28 -7.92 3.22 -18.15
C THR A 28 -8.87 2.85 -17.01
N GLY A 29 -9.85 2.00 -17.28
CA GLY A 29 -10.77 1.49 -16.28
C GLY A 29 -10.37 0.09 -15.84
N PHE A 30 -10.59 -0.24 -14.57
CA PHE A 30 -10.43 -1.60 -14.07
C PHE A 30 -11.64 -2.46 -14.42
N HIS A 31 -11.41 -3.71 -14.83
CA HIS A 31 -12.47 -4.70 -15.03
C HIS A 31 -12.49 -5.67 -13.84
N ASN A 32 -13.65 -5.87 -13.21
CA ASN A 32 -13.86 -6.80 -12.08
C ASN A 32 -13.03 -6.56 -10.81
N ALA A 33 -12.44 -5.38 -10.60
CA ALA A 33 -11.75 -5.03 -9.35
C ALA A 33 -12.74 -4.45 -8.32
N VAL A 34 -13.46 -5.34 -7.64
CA VAL A 34 -14.52 -4.95 -6.68
C VAL A 34 -13.93 -4.72 -5.29
N THR A 35 -12.93 -5.52 -4.91
CA THR A 35 -12.27 -5.39 -3.60
C THR A 35 -11.15 -4.35 -3.62
N TRP A 36 -10.89 -3.73 -2.47
CA TRP A 36 -9.75 -2.80 -2.32
C TRP A 36 -8.41 -3.49 -2.55
N THR A 37 -8.27 -4.74 -2.12
CA THR A 37 -7.04 -5.52 -2.30
C THR A 37 -6.73 -5.80 -3.77
N GLU A 38 -7.75 -6.12 -4.58
CA GLU A 38 -7.57 -6.29 -6.03
C GLU A 38 -7.15 -4.98 -6.71
N ARG A 39 -7.79 -3.86 -6.33
CA ARG A 39 -7.43 -2.54 -6.85
C ARG A 39 -5.99 -2.16 -6.49
N LEU A 40 -5.57 -2.45 -5.26
CA LEU A 40 -4.19 -2.24 -4.80
C LEU A 40 -3.19 -3.05 -5.62
N ASN A 41 -3.45 -4.34 -5.81
CA ASN A 41 -2.58 -5.22 -6.58
C ASN A 41 -2.46 -4.74 -8.05
N LEU A 42 -3.58 -4.35 -8.67
CA LEU A 42 -3.56 -3.79 -10.03
C LEU A 42 -2.76 -2.49 -10.09
N LEU A 43 -2.91 -1.61 -9.10
CA LEU A 43 -2.17 -0.35 -9.04
C LEU A 43 -0.66 -0.59 -8.84
N GLU A 44 -0.28 -1.60 -8.06
CA GLU A 44 1.11 -2.03 -7.90
C GLU A 44 1.68 -2.60 -9.20
N GLN A 45 0.91 -3.40 -9.95
CA GLN A 45 1.31 -3.88 -11.28
C GLN A 45 1.53 -2.72 -12.25
N TRP A 46 0.64 -1.72 -12.28
CA TRP A 46 0.82 -0.52 -13.08
C TRP A 46 2.07 0.26 -12.69
N ARG A 47 2.36 0.39 -11.39
CA ARG A 47 3.60 1.00 -10.90
C ARG A 47 4.84 0.20 -11.32
N ASN A 48 4.76 -1.13 -11.32
CA ASN A 48 5.86 -1.99 -11.76
C ASN A 48 6.12 -1.88 -13.27
N ILE A 49 5.06 -1.81 -14.08
CA ILE A 49 5.21 -1.53 -15.52
C ILE A 49 5.81 -0.13 -15.71
N ALA A 50 5.33 0.88 -14.98
CA ALA A 50 5.88 2.23 -15.06
C ALA A 50 7.36 2.29 -14.67
N SER A 51 7.81 1.47 -13.71
CA SER A 51 9.22 1.41 -13.30
C SER A 51 10.12 0.76 -14.37
N GLU A 52 9.62 -0.23 -15.11
CA GLU A 52 10.31 -0.85 -16.25
C GLU A 52 10.59 0.19 -17.37
N TYR A 53 9.66 1.12 -17.57
CA TYR A 53 9.79 2.22 -18.53
C TYR A 53 10.20 3.54 -17.85
N SER A 54 11.01 3.49 -16.80
CA SER A 54 11.47 4.67 -16.03
C SER A 54 12.16 5.75 -16.86
N HIS A 55 12.75 5.40 -18.01
CA HIS A 55 13.33 6.36 -18.97
C HIS A 55 12.32 7.37 -19.55
N LEU A 56 11.02 7.08 -19.46
CA LEU A 56 9.93 7.94 -19.92
C LEU A 56 9.35 8.85 -18.82
N ASN A 57 9.88 8.81 -17.58
CA ASN A 57 9.37 9.57 -16.43
C ASN A 57 7.84 9.40 -16.23
N LEU A 58 7.38 8.15 -16.27
CA LEU A 58 5.96 7.81 -16.14
C LEU A 58 5.49 7.94 -14.70
N THR A 59 4.29 8.48 -14.51
CA THR A 59 3.61 8.54 -13.22
C THR A 59 2.21 7.95 -13.35
N VAL A 60 1.91 6.96 -12.51
CA VAL A 60 0.56 6.38 -12.41
C VAL A 60 -0.26 7.24 -11.44
N TYR A 61 -1.36 7.80 -11.93
CA TYR A 61 -2.29 8.60 -11.13
C TYR A 61 -3.56 7.80 -10.86
N GLU A 62 -3.99 7.79 -9.60
CA GLU A 62 -5.27 7.22 -9.15
C GLU A 62 -5.80 8.11 -8.01
N ASP A 63 -7.08 8.48 -8.06
CA ASP A 63 -7.70 9.43 -7.11
C ASP A 63 -7.62 8.95 -5.65
N PHE A 64 -7.62 7.64 -5.42
CA PHE A 64 -7.55 7.04 -4.09
C PHE A 64 -6.17 6.50 -3.71
N SER A 65 -5.12 6.80 -4.49
CA SER A 65 -3.76 6.29 -4.27
C SER A 65 -3.22 6.58 -2.86
N MET A 66 -3.52 7.75 -2.28
CA MET A 66 -3.08 8.09 -0.93
C MET A 66 -3.67 7.17 0.14
N TYR A 67 -4.97 6.86 0.05
CA TYR A 67 -5.65 5.97 0.99
C TYR A 67 -5.18 4.52 0.83
N SER A 68 -4.99 4.12 -0.42
CA SER A 68 -4.44 2.84 -0.82
C SER A 68 -3.04 2.59 -0.23
N ASP A 69 -2.14 3.56 -0.34
CA ASP A 69 -0.79 3.45 0.21
C ASP A 69 -0.79 3.42 1.74
N GLN A 70 -1.73 4.14 2.36
CA GLN A 70 -1.87 4.13 3.81
C GLN A 70 -2.35 2.75 4.32
N LEU A 71 -3.30 2.11 3.64
CA LEU A 71 -3.80 0.77 3.99
C LEU A 71 -2.69 -0.28 3.99
N LEU A 72 -1.74 -0.21 3.06
CA LEU A 72 -0.58 -1.11 3.01
C LEU A 72 0.30 -1.00 4.25
N SER A 73 0.38 0.19 4.86
CA SER A 73 1.14 0.40 6.09
C SER A 73 0.36 0.06 7.37
N ILE A 74 -0.97 0.23 7.37
CA ILE A 74 -1.80 0.06 8.57
C ILE A 74 -1.77 -1.38 9.08
N VAL A 75 -1.87 -2.37 8.19
CA VAL A 75 -1.89 -3.80 8.55
C VAL A 75 -0.60 -4.22 9.29
N PRO A 76 0.60 -4.05 8.71
CA PRO A 76 1.83 -4.46 9.37
C PRO A 76 2.12 -3.64 10.63
N VAL A 77 1.82 -2.34 10.64
CA VAL A 77 2.01 -1.48 11.83
C VAL A 77 1.11 -1.93 12.97
N THR A 78 -0.15 -2.30 12.68
CA THR A 78 -1.08 -2.79 13.70
C THR A 78 -0.59 -4.10 14.30
N GLN A 79 -0.18 -5.05 13.46
CA GLN A 79 0.37 -6.33 13.93
C GLN A 79 1.61 -6.14 14.81
N GLN A 80 2.53 -5.27 14.40
CA GLN A 80 3.71 -4.95 15.21
C GLN A 80 3.34 -4.30 16.54
N THR A 81 2.42 -3.33 16.52
CA THR A 81 1.99 -2.62 17.73
C THR A 81 1.35 -3.57 18.74
N VAL A 82 0.45 -4.45 18.27
CA VAL A 82 -0.20 -5.47 19.11
C VAL A 82 0.84 -6.43 19.67
N PHE A 83 1.80 -6.88 18.87
CA PHE A 83 2.88 -7.75 19.32
C PHE A 83 3.72 -7.11 20.43
N PHE A 84 4.17 -5.87 20.25
CA PHE A 84 4.94 -5.16 21.27
C PHE A 84 4.13 -4.92 22.56
N ALA A 85 2.85 -4.56 22.43
CA ALA A 85 1.97 -4.40 23.57
C ALA A 85 1.82 -5.72 24.35
N LEU A 86 1.65 -6.84 23.65
CA LEU A 86 1.55 -8.17 24.24
C LEU A 86 2.82 -8.55 25.00
N VAL A 87 3.99 -8.36 24.38
CA VAL A 87 5.28 -8.65 25.02
C VAL A 87 5.45 -7.82 26.29
N CYS A 88 5.13 -6.52 26.23
CA CYS A 88 5.17 -5.63 27.39
C CYS A 88 4.24 -6.13 28.52
N MET A 89 3.01 -6.52 28.19
CA MET A 89 2.05 -7.04 29.16
C MET A 89 2.54 -8.34 29.82
N LEU A 90 3.12 -9.28 29.06
CA LEU A 90 3.68 -10.51 29.61
C LEU A 90 4.88 -10.26 30.53
N ILE A 91 5.75 -9.30 30.19
CA ILE A 91 6.89 -8.91 31.04
C ILE A 91 6.38 -8.36 32.38
N VAL A 92 5.40 -7.46 32.36
CA VAL A 92 4.82 -6.94 33.60
C VAL A 92 4.15 -8.05 34.43
N LEU A 93 3.39 -8.95 33.80
CA LEU A 93 2.73 -10.06 34.50
C LEU A 93 3.73 -11.02 35.16
N THR A 94 4.86 -11.30 34.51
CA THR A 94 5.90 -12.19 35.04
C THR A 94 6.71 -11.55 36.18
N LEU A 95 6.96 -10.24 36.13
CA LEU A 95 7.70 -9.53 37.18
C LEU A 95 6.87 -9.32 38.45
N PHE A 96 5.56 -9.08 38.33
CA PHE A 96 4.71 -8.71 39.47
C PHE A 96 3.99 -9.89 40.13
N THR A 97 4.01 -11.09 39.52
CA THR A 97 3.29 -12.26 40.04
C THR A 97 4.25 -13.26 40.71
N PRO A 98 4.05 -13.62 41.99
CA PRO A 98 4.96 -14.51 42.72
C PRO A 98 4.75 -16.01 42.42
N SER A 99 3.59 -16.41 41.87
CA SER A 99 3.25 -17.83 41.64
C SER A 99 3.41 -18.25 40.17
N PRO A 100 4.22 -19.27 39.86
CA PRO A 100 4.48 -19.70 38.48
C PRO A 100 3.23 -20.27 37.78
N VAL A 101 2.33 -20.92 38.53
CA VAL A 101 1.07 -21.45 37.99
C VAL A 101 0.16 -20.33 37.48
N THR A 102 0.09 -19.21 38.22
CA THR A 102 -0.70 -18.05 37.83
C THR A 102 -0.09 -17.35 36.60
N ILE A 103 1.25 -17.24 36.54
CA ILE A 103 1.94 -16.68 35.37
C ILE A 103 1.58 -17.43 34.09
N VAL A 104 1.67 -18.76 34.10
CA VAL A 104 1.37 -19.59 32.91
C VAL A 104 -0.09 -19.43 32.49
N THR A 105 -1.00 -19.49 33.46
CA THR A 105 -2.44 -19.43 33.18
C THR A 105 -2.85 -18.05 32.64
N SER A 106 -2.35 -16.97 33.25
CA SER A 106 -2.59 -15.60 32.79
C SER A 106 -1.96 -15.32 31.42
N SER A 107 -0.74 -15.82 31.18
CA SER A 107 -0.05 -15.66 29.88
C SER A 107 -0.81 -16.36 28.76
N CYS A 108 -1.28 -17.60 28.98
CA CYS A 108 -2.11 -18.33 28.02
C CYS A 108 -3.41 -17.57 27.69
N SER A 109 -4.07 -16.99 28.68
CA SER A 109 -5.29 -16.18 28.46
C SER A 109 -5.02 -14.93 27.63
N VAL A 110 -3.95 -14.19 27.94
CA VAL A 110 -3.55 -12.99 27.18
C VAL A 110 -3.17 -13.34 25.74
N LEU A 111 -2.39 -14.41 25.55
CA LEU A 111 -2.03 -14.90 24.22
C LEU A 111 -3.27 -15.32 23.43
N SER A 112 -4.22 -16.01 24.05
CA SER A 112 -5.46 -16.45 23.40
C SER A 112 -6.30 -15.28 22.87
N ILE A 113 -6.44 -14.22 23.65
CA ILE A 113 -7.22 -13.02 23.26
C ILE A 113 -6.56 -12.32 22.06
N ASN A 114 -5.23 -12.14 22.10
CA ASN A 114 -4.51 -11.40 21.08
C ASN A 114 -4.23 -12.22 19.80
N LEU A 115 -4.12 -13.55 19.90
CA LEU A 115 -4.01 -14.44 18.72
C LEU A 115 -5.22 -14.32 17.79
N GLY A 116 -6.41 -14.09 18.35
CA GLY A 116 -7.63 -13.86 17.56
C GLY A 116 -7.61 -12.56 16.73
N GLU A 117 -6.75 -11.61 17.09
CA GLU A 117 -6.60 -10.32 16.42
C GLU A 117 -5.41 -10.32 15.44
N LEU A 118 -4.39 -11.15 15.69
CA LEU A 118 -3.25 -11.36 14.78
C LEU A 118 -3.57 -12.27 13.59
N SER A 119 -4.58 -13.14 13.72
CA SER A 119 -4.99 -14.09 12.68
C SER A 119 -6.00 -13.53 11.68
N LYS A 120 -6.48 -12.29 11.86
CA LYS A 120 -7.34 -11.59 10.90
C LYS A 120 -6.52 -10.65 10.04
#